data_AF-A0A830HZ20-F1
#
_entry.id   AF-A0A830HZ20-F1
#
_cell.length_a   1.000
_cell.length_b   1.000
_cell.length_c   1.000
_cell.angle_alpha   90.00
_cell.angle_beta   90.00
_cell.angle_gamma   90.00
#
_symmetry.space_group_name_H-M   'P 1'
#
loop_
_entity.id
_entity.type
_entity.pdbx_description
1 polymer ?
#
loop_
_entity_poly.entity_id
_entity_poly.type
_entity_poly.pdbx_seq_one_letter_code
_entity_poly.pdbx_strand_id
1 'polypeptide(L)'
;MPPKKDAPAVEKMPKGVYRNAGLWRARVWDGDGELYLGHFNTMEAAAVAYDKMCILRKGIEDGHRDGLNNPREKYEKDGTVTELMSMTEDELIVTLRLSAVQRHPNGPGFTLH
;
A
#
# COMPACT_ATOMS: atom_id res chain seq x y z
N MET A 1 -23.41 -32.95 12.73
CA MET A 1 -22.81 -31.82 11.98
C MET A 1 -21.88 -31.09 12.93
N PRO A 2 -20.58 -30.95 12.66
CA PRO A 2 -19.72 -30.18 13.56
C PRO A 2 -20.11 -28.70 13.48
N PRO A 3 -20.05 -27.95 14.60
CA PRO A 3 -20.33 -26.51 14.61
C PRO A 3 -19.29 -25.79 13.73
N LYS A 4 -19.76 -24.83 12.92
CA LYS A 4 -18.90 -23.91 12.16
C LYS A 4 -18.14 -23.08 13.20
N LYS A 5 -16.88 -23.45 13.46
CA LYS A 5 -15.95 -22.65 14.27
C LYS A 5 -16.04 -21.21 13.80
N ASP A 6 -16.21 -20.32 14.75
CA ASP A 6 -16.23 -18.87 14.61
C ASP A 6 -15.23 -18.44 13.53
N ALA A 7 -15.74 -18.12 12.34
CA ALA A 7 -14.92 -17.48 11.34
C ALA A 7 -14.59 -16.10 11.93
N PRO A 8 -13.31 -15.73 12.08
CA PRO A 8 -12.99 -14.37 12.52
C PRO A 8 -13.70 -13.40 11.57
N ALA A 9 -14.29 -12.35 12.12
CA ALA A 9 -14.92 -11.29 11.33
C ALA A 9 -13.98 -10.97 10.16
N VAL A 10 -14.47 -11.09 8.93
CA VAL A 10 -13.64 -10.93 7.73
C VAL A 10 -13.02 -9.54 7.79
N GLU A 11 -11.75 -9.48 8.18
CA GLU A 11 -11.03 -8.23 8.37
C GLU A 11 -11.07 -7.49 7.03
N LYS A 12 -11.65 -6.29 7.02
CA LYS A 12 -11.90 -5.55 5.78
C LYS A 12 -10.56 -5.27 5.11
N MET A 13 -10.33 -5.87 3.95
CA MET A 13 -9.06 -5.73 3.23
C MET A 13 -8.80 -4.25 2.88
N PRO A 14 -7.59 -3.73 3.15
CA PRO A 14 -7.25 -2.35 2.82
C PRO A 14 -7.35 -2.06 1.32
N LYS A 15 -7.78 -0.85 0.99
CA LYS A 15 -7.86 -0.33 -0.38
C LYS A 15 -6.49 -0.37 -1.04
N GLY A 16 -6.45 -0.83 -2.28
CA GLY A 16 -5.23 -0.97 -3.06
C GLY A 16 -4.27 -2.06 -2.58
N VAL A 17 -4.63 -2.83 -1.54
CA VAL A 17 -3.79 -3.89 -0.98
C VAL A 17 -4.37 -5.27 -1.28
N TYR A 18 -3.53 -6.22 -1.66
CA TYR A 18 -3.93 -7.62 -1.77
C TYR A 18 -2.80 -8.61 -1.50
N ARG A 19 -3.17 -9.80 -1.05
CA ARG A 19 -2.21 -10.87 -0.76
C ARG A 19 -1.76 -11.56 -2.04
N ASN A 20 -0.45 -11.70 -2.23
CA ASN A 20 0.15 -12.44 -3.34
C ASN A 20 1.39 -13.20 -2.85
N ALA A 21 1.37 -14.54 -3.01
CA ALA A 21 2.47 -15.44 -2.64
C ALA A 21 3.03 -15.23 -1.22
N GLY A 22 2.14 -14.95 -0.25
CA GLY A 22 2.51 -14.71 1.15
C GLY A 22 2.91 -13.27 1.47
N LEU A 23 3.03 -12.39 0.48
CA LEU A 23 3.33 -10.97 0.64
C LEU A 23 2.09 -10.10 0.37
N TRP A 24 2.16 -8.84 0.77
CA TRP A 24 1.10 -7.85 0.59
C TRP A 24 1.47 -6.86 -0.50
N ARG A 25 0.76 -6.91 -1.64
CA ARG A 25 0.99 -5.99 -2.75
C ARG A 25 0.20 -4.72 -2.56
N ALA A 26 0.84 -3.56 -2.69
CA ALA A 26 0.19 -2.25 -2.79
C ALA A 26 0.17 -1.74 -4.23
N ARG A 27 -0.97 -1.17 -4.66
CA ARG A 27 -1.15 -0.53 -5.97
C ARG A 27 -2.16 0.60 -5.93
N VAL A 28 -2.01 1.58 -6.83
CA VAL A 28 -3.00 2.64 -7.09
C VAL A 28 -3.50 2.51 -8.52
N TRP A 29 -4.79 2.73 -8.74
CA TRP A 29 -5.36 2.82 -10.08
C TRP A 29 -5.46 4.29 -10.48
N ASP A 30 -4.87 4.63 -11.61
CA ASP A 30 -5.00 5.93 -12.26
C ASP A 30 -5.53 5.61 -13.64
N GLY A 31 -6.75 6.03 -13.99
CA GLY A 31 -7.54 5.71 -15.21
C GLY A 31 -6.92 4.86 -16.35
N ASP A 32 -5.69 5.15 -16.73
CA ASP A 32 -4.83 4.48 -17.72
C ASP A 32 -4.14 3.17 -17.26
N GLY A 33 -4.17 2.78 -15.98
CA GLY A 33 -3.57 1.52 -15.51
C GLY A 33 -3.37 1.36 -14.01
N GLU A 34 -2.79 0.22 -13.63
CA GLU A 34 -2.35 -0.02 -12.25
C GLU A 34 -0.90 0.42 -12.06
N LEU A 35 -0.67 1.34 -11.12
CA LEU A 35 0.65 1.69 -10.64
C LEU A 35 1.04 0.75 -9.49
N TYR A 36 2.06 -0.06 -9.72
CA TYR A 36 2.62 -0.95 -8.71
C TYR A 36 3.58 -0.22 -7.76
N LEU A 37 3.28 -0.27 -6.46
CA LEU A 37 4.05 0.41 -5.40
C LEU A 37 5.05 -0.51 -4.69
N GLY A 38 4.77 -1.81 -4.59
CA GLY A 38 5.66 -2.76 -3.92
C GLY A 38 4.95 -3.98 -3.34
N HIS A 39 5.76 -4.94 -2.86
CA HIS A 39 5.34 -6.06 -2.01
C HIS A 39 5.89 -5.85 -0.60
N PHE A 40 5.03 -5.96 0.41
CA PHE A 40 5.38 -5.71 1.80
C PHE A 40 5.17 -6.97 2.65
N ASN A 41 5.92 -7.05 3.75
CA ASN A 41 5.79 -8.16 4.70
C ASN A 41 4.46 -8.13 5.47
N THR A 42 3.90 -6.93 5.67
CA THR A 42 2.68 -6.72 6.45
C THR A 42 1.61 -6.00 5.63
N MET A 43 0.36 -6.25 5.98
CA MET A 43 -0.79 -5.62 5.35
C MET A 43 -0.77 -4.11 5.61
N GLU A 44 -0.38 -3.72 6.83
CA GLU A 44 -0.30 -2.35 7.28
C GLU A 44 0.76 -1.56 6.53
N ALA A 45 1.92 -2.15 6.22
CA ALA A 45 2.95 -1.49 5.43
C ALA A 45 2.48 -1.24 3.99
N ALA A 46 1.78 -2.21 3.38
CA ALA A 46 1.17 -2.03 2.07
C ALA A 46 0.08 -0.95 2.07
N ALA A 47 -0.74 -0.90 3.13
CA ALA A 47 -1.78 0.12 3.29
C ALA A 47 -1.19 1.52 3.47
N VAL A 48 -0.10 1.65 4.24
CA VAL A 48 0.63 2.91 4.38
C VAL A 48 1.23 3.37 3.06
N ALA A 49 1.79 2.45 2.26
CA ALA A 49 2.33 2.79 0.94
C ALA A 49 1.25 3.33 0.00
N TYR A 50 0.07 2.70 0.00
CA TYR A 50 -1.10 3.20 -0.74
C TYR A 50 -1.50 4.61 -0.27
N ASP A 51 -1.64 4.80 1.04
CA ASP A 51 -2.06 6.07 1.62
C ASP A 51 -1.07 7.19 1.30
N LYS A 52 0.25 6.94 1.39
CA LYS A 52 1.29 7.90 1.00
C LYS A 52 1.14 8.33 -0.47
N MET A 53 0.88 7.39 -1.37
CA MET A 53 0.67 7.70 -2.78
C MET A 53 -0.59 8.56 -3.01
N CYS A 54 -1.69 8.25 -2.31
CA CYS A 54 -2.91 9.06 -2.38
C CYS A 54 -2.70 10.47 -1.82
N ILE A 55 -1.99 10.61 -0.70
CA ILE A 55 -1.67 11.90 -0.09
C ILE A 55 -0.80 12.74 -1.03
N LEU A 56 0.21 12.14 -1.66
CA LEU A 56 1.08 12.86 -2.60
C LEU A 56 0.30 13.37 -3.83
N ARG A 57 -0.59 12.54 -4.40
CA ARG A 57 -1.35 12.89 -5.62
C ARG A 57 -2.47 13.90 -5.40
N LYS A 58 -3.20 13.77 -4.29
CA LYS A 58 -4.45 14.52 -4.04
C LYS A 58 -4.37 15.49 -2.86
N GLY A 59 -3.29 15.43 -2.08
CA GLY A 59 -3.22 16.07 -0.77
C GLY A 59 -3.93 15.26 0.31
N ILE A 60 -3.67 15.60 1.57
CA ILE A 60 -4.21 14.91 2.75
C ILE A 60 -5.74 15.06 2.87
N GLU A 61 -6.30 16.19 2.45
CA GLU A 61 -7.74 16.48 2.56
C GLU A 61 -8.59 15.69 1.55
N ASP A 62 -8.20 15.69 0.27
CA ASP A 62 -8.93 14.92 -0.75
C ASP A 62 -8.57 13.43 -0.73
N GLY A 63 -7.35 13.07 -0.33
CA GLY A 63 -6.98 11.67 -0.05
C GLY A 63 -7.88 11.02 1.02
N HIS A 64 -8.25 11.78 2.05
CA HIS A 64 -9.17 11.34 3.10
C HIS A 64 -10.61 11.14 2.59
N ARG A 65 -11.07 11.96 1.64
CA ARG A 65 -12.41 11.81 1.03
C ARG A 65 -12.53 10.54 0.17
N ASP A 66 -11.45 10.14 -0.50
CA ASP A 66 -11.48 9.02 -1.46
C ASP A 66 -11.03 7.66 -0.88
N GLY A 67 -10.24 7.62 0.19
CA GLY A 67 -9.96 6.34 0.86
C GLY A 67 -8.55 6.06 1.30
N LEU A 68 -8.03 6.88 2.21
CA LEU A 68 -6.95 6.41 3.08
C LEU A 68 -7.44 5.20 3.88
N ASN A 69 -6.53 4.27 4.11
CA ASN A 69 -6.71 3.11 4.97
C ASN A 69 -6.47 3.46 6.45
N ASN A 70 -5.74 4.54 6.71
CA ASN A 70 -5.43 5.05 8.04
C ASN A 70 -6.03 6.46 8.25
N PRO A 71 -6.30 6.87 9.51
CA PRO A 71 -6.76 8.23 9.82
C PRO A 71 -5.71 9.28 9.44
N ARG A 72 -6.15 10.45 8.97
CA ARG A 72 -5.25 11.54 8.57
C ARG A 72 -4.32 11.98 9.70
N GLU A 73 -4.79 11.93 10.95
CA GLU A 73 -3.98 12.38 12.10
C GLU A 73 -2.70 11.56 12.27
N LYS A 74 -2.68 10.31 11.77
CA LYS A 74 -1.46 9.50 11.77
C LYS A 74 -0.35 10.19 10.97
N TYR A 75 -0.68 10.63 9.76
CA TYR A 75 0.25 11.22 8.79
C TYR A 75 0.60 12.67 9.10
N GLU A 76 -0.31 13.39 9.76
CA GLU A 76 -0.05 14.73 10.25
C GLU A 76 0.89 14.72 11.46
N LYS A 77 0.73 13.74 12.37
CA LYS A 77 1.56 13.62 13.58
C LYS A 77 2.96 13.09 13.33
N ASP A 78 3.13 12.16 12.39
CA ASP A 78 4.42 11.54 12.11
C ASP A 78 5.29 12.33 11.10
N GLY A 79 4.77 13.46 10.59
CA GLY A 79 5.48 14.31 9.62
C GLY A 79 5.42 13.82 8.18
N THR A 80 4.70 12.74 7.88
CA THR A 80 4.55 12.19 6.52
C THR A 80 4.02 13.25 5.55
N VAL A 81 3.03 14.06 5.96
CA VAL A 81 2.48 15.10 5.08
C VAL A 81 3.55 16.11 4.66
N THR A 82 4.42 16.52 5.59
CA THR A 82 5.51 17.46 5.31
C THR A 82 6.60 16.85 4.42
N GLU A 83 6.95 15.58 4.65
CA GLU A 83 7.87 14.82 3.80
C GLU A 83 7.36 14.78 2.36
N LEU A 84 6.10 14.38 2.17
CA LEU A 84 5.50 14.20 0.85
C LEU A 84 5.33 15.51 0.07
N MET A 85 5.14 16.66 0.74
CA MET A 85 5.05 17.96 0.08
C MET A 85 6.32 18.36 -0.67
N SER A 86 7.48 17.79 -0.30
CA SER A 86 8.77 18.10 -0.92
C SER A 86 9.27 17.00 -1.85
N MET A 87 8.47 15.96 -2.10
CA MET A 87 8.82 14.82 -2.96
C MET A 87 8.02 14.85 -4.26
N THR A 88 8.64 14.34 -5.33
CA THR A 88 7.93 14.01 -6.57
C THR A 88 7.32 12.62 -6.52
N GLU A 89 6.40 12.34 -7.46
CA GLU A 89 5.79 11.03 -7.60
C GLU A 89 6.83 9.92 -7.85
N ASP A 90 7.76 10.12 -8.76
CA ASP A 90 8.82 9.16 -9.07
C ASP A 90 9.72 8.86 -7.87
N GLU A 91 10.09 9.89 -7.09
CA GLU A 91 10.88 9.73 -5.88
C GLU A 91 10.15 8.90 -4.83
N LEU A 92 8.85 9.15 -4.64
CA LEU A 92 8.05 8.36 -3.72
C LEU A 92 7.96 6.91 -4.20
N ILE A 93 7.71 6.67 -5.49
CA ILE A 93 7.63 5.32 -6.06
C ILE A 93 8.94 4.57 -5.83
N VAL A 94 10.08 5.21 -6.09
CA VAL A 94 11.40 4.60 -5.85
C VAL A 94 11.58 4.29 -4.36
N THR A 95 11.25 5.22 -3.47
CA THR A 95 11.34 5.04 -2.02
C THR A 95 10.48 3.88 -1.51
N LEU A 96 9.23 3.80 -1.98
CA LEU A 96 8.30 2.71 -1.64
C LEU A 96 8.81 1.36 -2.13
N ARG A 97 9.36 1.29 -3.35
CA ARG A 97 9.92 0.05 -3.91
C ARG A 97 11.21 -0.39 -3.22
N LEU A 98 12.02 0.56 -2.74
CA LEU A 98 13.23 0.26 -1.97
C LEU A 98 12.90 -0.26 -0.57
N SER A 99 11.85 0.27 0.07
CA SER A 99 11.36 -0.21 1.38
C SER A 99 10.52 -1.48 1.28
N ALA A 100 9.99 -1.80 0.10
CA ALA A 100 9.33 -3.05 -0.19
C ALA A 100 10.32 -4.22 -0.11
N VAL A 101 9.78 -5.42 0.14
CA VAL A 101 10.54 -6.66 0.10
C VAL A 101 11.04 -6.85 -1.33
N GLN A 102 12.34 -6.63 -1.55
CA GLN A 102 12.98 -7.07 -2.78
C GLN A 102 12.89 -8.59 -2.79
N ARG A 103 12.05 -9.13 -3.67
CA ARG A 103 12.20 -10.52 -4.08
C ARG A 103 13.59 -10.61 -4.69
N HIS A 104 14.54 -11.15 -3.92
CA HIS A 104 15.85 -11.49 -4.46
C HIS A 104 15.64 -12.29 -5.75
N PRO A 105 16.43 -12.04 -6.81
CA PRO A 105 16.26 -12.67 -8.13
C PRO A 105 16.40 -14.21 -8.14
N ASN A 106 16.61 -14.85 -6.99
CA ASN A 106 16.77 -16.30 -6.84
C ASN A 106 15.62 -16.98 -6.08
N GLY A 107 14.45 -16.35 -5.95
CA GLY A 107 13.25 -17.00 -5.43
C GLY A 107 12.54 -17.85 -6.51
N PRO A 108 12.03 -19.06 -6.19
CA PRO A 108 11.32 -19.89 -7.17
C PRO A 108 10.04 -19.17 -7.61
N GLY A 109 9.95 -18.80 -8.90
CA GLY A 109 8.77 -18.17 -9.49
C GLY A 109 9.02 -16.89 -10.30
N PHE A 110 10.26 -16.52 -10.59
CA PHE A 110 10.56 -15.42 -11.51
C PHE A 110 10.55 -15.92 -12.96
N THR A 111 9.39 -15.92 -13.60
CA THR A 111 9.28 -16.05 -15.06
C THR A 111 9.11 -14.64 -15.64
N LEU A 112 10.15 -14.15 -16.32
CA LEU A 112 10.04 -12.99 -17.20
C LEU A 112 9.35 -13.50 -18.49
N HIS A 113 8.17 -12.95 -18.82
CA HIS A 113 7.51 -13.18 -20.12
C HIS A 113 8.00 -12.16 -21.14
#